data_AF-A0A2H5WYQ7-F1
#
_entry.id   AF-A0A2H5WYQ7-F1
#
_cell.length_a   1.000
_cell.length_b   1.000
_cell.length_c   1.000
_cell.angle_alpha   90.00
_cell.angle_beta   90.00
_cell.angle_gamma   90.00
#
_symmetry.space_group_name_H-M   'P 1'
#
loop_
_entity.id
_entity.type
_entity.pdbx_description
1 polymer ?
#
loop_
_entity_poly.entity_id
_entity_poly.type
_entity_poly.pdbx_seq_one_letter_code
_entity_poly.pdbx_strand_id
1 'polypeptide(L)'
;MRIIAFRLLTALSAVAIGLLSISFTAFSGRYASVISEVEVLKLLDETMTFGRVDIPPPPDIYNINAQFVEGRLSVLRNESRWVLAFELICYEPGACAYEHRIWLYGNCIRGQVWWRIRELPIPIYEEHLWDNTTGAFLMPRDHIRIRYDDQILEFSPTPAEYAAAGILFPPERQHTNDIEPLELLAYLCWKLNSPFFLSREELEGTVRDAVDEETGDLKLIFQTREWQHPNFDEEEHPSQLPGIQLLAHLVATGEPAVWEQLDPEWVNTRFAQVVQRNWEFIYPPSHPPSMGESPVYLLLPFSPDEWEEVPAENDESNE
;
A
#
# COMPACT_ATOMS: atom_id res chain seq x y z
N MET A 1 14.84 48.69 60.64
CA MET A 1 14.22 48.40 59.33
C MET A 1 15.35 48.29 58.30
N ARG A 2 15.79 47.10 57.87
CA ARG A 2 15.17 46.23 56.83
C ARG A 2 15.00 47.02 55.51
N ILE A 3 15.61 46.72 54.36
CA ILE A 3 15.82 45.43 53.67
C ILE A 3 16.86 45.63 52.50
N ILE A 4 17.97 44.85 52.46
CA ILE A 4 18.35 43.73 51.52
C ILE A 4 18.85 44.21 50.14
N ALA A 5 20.15 44.26 49.84
CA ALA A 5 21.17 43.19 49.62
C ALA A 5 21.08 42.54 48.22
N PHE A 6 21.92 42.97 47.28
CA PHE A 6 23.23 42.38 46.94
C PHE A 6 23.13 40.92 46.42
N ARG A 7 22.92 40.78 45.10
CA ARG A 7 23.25 39.55 44.37
C ARG A 7 24.73 39.57 44.04
N LEU A 8 25.51 38.94 44.91
CA LEU A 8 26.94 38.69 44.79
C LEU A 8 27.16 37.23 45.20
N LEU A 9 27.03 36.32 44.24
CA LEU A 9 27.34 34.88 44.24
C LEU A 9 26.92 34.45 42.82
N THR A 10 27.78 34.19 41.85
CA THR A 10 28.85 33.20 41.83
C THR A 10 29.72 33.46 40.60
N ALA A 11 30.92 34.02 40.82
CA ALA A 11 32.08 33.70 40.01
C ALA A 11 32.85 32.61 40.78
N LEU A 12 33.27 31.56 40.07
CA LEU A 12 34.35 30.59 40.38
C LEU A 12 33.94 29.16 40.00
N SER A 13 34.17 28.82 38.73
CA SER A 13 34.59 27.48 38.28
C SER A 13 34.96 27.57 36.80
N ALA A 14 35.99 28.38 36.51
CA ALA A 14 36.53 28.57 35.17
C ALA A 14 38.05 28.61 35.22
N VAL A 15 38.69 27.59 35.80
CA VAL A 15 40.12 27.31 35.59
C VAL A 15 40.36 25.80 35.78
N ALA A 16 41.02 25.19 34.78
CA ALA A 16 41.76 23.93 34.82
C ALA A 16 40.99 22.61 34.86
N ILE A 17 40.58 22.11 33.68
CA ILE A 17 41.00 20.79 33.17
C ILE A 17 41.22 20.93 31.65
N GLY A 18 42.41 21.39 31.26
CA GLY A 18 42.96 21.08 29.95
C GLY A 18 43.81 19.83 30.11
N LEU A 19 43.33 18.68 29.66
CA LEU A 19 44.10 17.45 29.49
C LEU A 19 43.40 16.60 28.42
N LEU A 20 44.02 16.59 27.23
CA LEU A 20 43.92 15.60 26.15
C LEU A 20 42.53 14.96 25.90
N SER A 21 41.70 15.67 25.14
CA SER A 21 40.83 14.98 24.17
C SER A 21 41.63 14.86 22.88
N ILE A 22 42.40 13.77 22.75
CA ILE A 22 42.81 13.28 21.45
C ILE A 22 41.50 12.93 20.76
N SER A 23 41.07 13.78 19.83
CA SER A 23 40.07 13.42 18.84
C SER A 23 40.63 12.22 18.08
N PHE A 24 40.31 11.02 18.54
CA PHE A 24 40.24 9.87 17.65
C PHE A 24 39.10 10.17 16.68
N THR A 25 39.40 10.95 15.64
CA THR A 25 38.81 10.72 14.33
C THR A 25 39.30 9.35 13.90
N ALA A 26 38.71 8.32 14.51
CA ALA A 26 38.63 7.02 13.89
C ALA A 26 37.89 7.30 12.58
N PHE A 27 38.67 7.48 11.51
CA PHE A 27 38.24 7.18 10.16
C PHE A 27 37.97 5.68 10.17
N SER A 28 36.89 5.26 10.84
CA SER A 28 36.22 4.02 10.52
C SER A 28 35.76 4.27 9.10
N GLY A 29 36.59 3.88 8.13
CA GLY A 29 36.08 3.57 6.81
C GLY A 29 34.93 2.62 7.09
N ARG A 30 33.70 3.14 7.06
CA ARG A 30 32.50 2.35 7.02
C ARG A 30 32.67 1.57 5.74
N TYR A 31 33.27 0.38 5.83
CA TYR A 31 33.11 -0.61 4.79
C TYR A 31 31.60 -0.67 4.59
N ALA A 32 31.15 -0.22 3.42
CA ALA A 32 29.75 -0.26 3.05
C ALA A 32 29.35 -1.73 3.26
N SER A 33 28.55 -1.99 4.30
CA SER A 33 28.12 -3.34 4.61
C SER A 33 27.27 -3.79 3.44
N VAL A 34 27.70 -4.87 2.79
CA VAL A 34 26.91 -5.54 1.76
C VAL A 34 25.56 -5.89 2.37
N ILE A 35 24.48 -5.60 1.64
CA ILE A 35 23.12 -5.93 2.09
C ILE A 35 23.01 -7.45 2.24
N SER A 36 22.69 -7.93 3.43
CA SER A 36 22.43 -9.36 3.65
C SER A 36 20.93 -9.65 3.77
N GLU A 37 20.52 -10.82 3.30
CA GLU A 37 19.12 -11.29 3.39
C GLU A 37 18.63 -11.33 4.83
N VAL A 38 19.48 -11.82 5.74
CA VAL A 38 19.17 -11.94 7.17
C VAL A 38 18.90 -10.56 7.78
N GLU A 39 19.66 -9.54 7.40
CA GLU A 39 19.42 -8.17 7.86
C GLU A 39 18.14 -7.57 7.27
N VAL A 40 17.82 -7.87 6.00
CA VAL A 40 16.56 -7.45 5.38
C VAL A 40 15.39 -8.06 6.13
N LEU A 41 15.35 -9.39 6.28
CA LEU A 41 14.27 -10.10 6.97
C LEU A 41 14.13 -9.64 8.43
N LYS A 42 15.23 -9.51 9.15
CA LYS A 42 15.21 -9.03 10.53
C LYS A 42 14.62 -7.62 10.63
N LEU A 43 14.98 -6.71 9.74
CA LEU A 43 14.41 -5.36 9.72
C LEU A 43 12.91 -5.42 9.46
N LEU A 44 12.46 -6.24 8.51
CA LEU A 44 11.03 -6.38 8.21
C LEU A 44 10.27 -6.96 9.39
N ASP A 45 10.77 -8.00 10.05
CA ASP A 45 10.17 -8.55 11.27
C ASP A 45 10.07 -7.53 12.41
N GLU A 46 11.03 -6.61 12.53
CA GLU A 46 11.06 -5.57 13.57
C GLU A 46 10.12 -4.39 13.26
N THR A 47 9.80 -4.15 11.99
CA THR A 47 9.14 -2.91 11.54
C THR A 47 7.76 -3.13 10.90
N MET A 48 7.52 -4.27 10.25
CA MET A 48 6.21 -4.69 9.74
C MET A 48 5.50 -5.51 10.80
N THR A 49 5.09 -4.87 11.89
CA THR A 49 4.41 -5.54 13.02
C THR A 49 3.10 -4.87 13.35
N PHE A 50 2.17 -5.59 14.00
CA PHE A 50 0.93 -5.03 14.52
C PHE A 50 1.21 -3.72 15.30
N GLY A 51 0.47 -2.66 14.95
CA GLY A 51 0.83 -1.26 15.23
C GLY A 51 1.35 -1.02 16.64
N ARG A 52 2.54 -0.42 16.73
CA ARG A 52 3.07 0.10 18.00
C ARG A 52 2.62 1.54 18.15
N VAL A 53 2.56 2.07 19.38
CA VAL A 53 2.11 3.46 19.64
C VAL A 53 2.92 4.49 18.82
N ASP A 54 4.15 4.13 18.45
CA ASP A 54 5.12 4.93 17.71
C ASP A 54 5.27 4.55 16.22
N ILE A 55 4.70 3.43 15.76
CA ILE A 55 4.83 2.94 14.38
C ILE A 55 3.43 2.74 13.80
N PRO A 56 3.09 3.36 12.65
CA PRO A 56 1.81 3.09 12.00
C PRO A 56 1.64 1.59 11.79
N PRO A 57 0.40 1.06 11.79
CA PRO A 57 0.21 -0.30 11.34
C PRO A 57 0.80 -0.47 9.93
N PRO A 58 1.36 -1.65 9.62
CA PRO A 58 1.86 -1.95 8.29
C PRO A 58 0.76 -1.75 7.24
N PRO A 59 1.10 -1.71 5.94
CA PRO A 59 0.08 -1.95 4.93
C PRO A 59 -0.61 -3.25 5.35
N ASP A 60 -1.92 -3.27 5.48
CA ASP A 60 -2.65 -4.45 5.95
C ASP A 60 -3.80 -4.65 4.99
N ILE A 61 -3.70 -5.71 4.19
CA ILE A 61 -4.70 -6.05 3.17
C ILE A 61 -5.98 -6.65 3.80
N TYR A 62 -5.92 -6.98 5.10
CA TYR A 62 -7.05 -7.46 5.89
C TYR A 62 -7.68 -6.33 6.73
N ASN A 63 -7.15 -5.10 6.64
CA ASN A 63 -7.65 -3.99 7.41
C ASN A 63 -9.03 -3.54 6.91
N ILE A 64 -10.06 -3.82 7.73
CA ILE A 64 -11.44 -3.42 7.45
C ILE A 64 -11.64 -1.90 7.35
N ASN A 65 -10.73 -1.11 7.90
CA ASN A 65 -10.82 0.35 7.85
C ASN A 65 -10.34 0.89 6.50
N ALA A 66 -9.38 0.23 5.84
CA ALA A 66 -8.88 0.66 4.54
C ALA A 66 -9.03 -0.47 3.52
N GLN A 67 -10.15 -0.47 2.81
CA GLN A 67 -10.49 -1.49 1.83
C GLN A 67 -9.65 -1.29 0.57
N PHE A 68 -8.75 -2.23 0.35
CA PHE A 68 -7.75 -2.20 -0.71
C PHE A 68 -8.31 -2.64 -2.06
N VAL A 69 -7.91 -1.95 -3.13
CA VAL A 69 -8.25 -2.27 -4.52
C VAL A 69 -7.05 -2.77 -5.30
N GLU A 70 -5.99 -1.98 -5.34
CA GLU A 70 -4.75 -2.32 -6.04
C GLU A 70 -3.55 -1.91 -5.22
N GLY A 71 -2.43 -2.61 -5.41
CA GLY A 71 -1.19 -2.18 -4.82
C GLY A 71 0.02 -2.60 -5.61
N ARG A 72 1.13 -2.02 -5.20
CA ARG A 72 2.38 -2.11 -5.92
C ARG A 72 3.53 -2.12 -4.92
N LEU A 73 4.36 -3.13 -5.05
CA LEU A 73 5.62 -3.25 -4.33
C LEU A 73 6.75 -2.80 -5.25
N SER A 74 7.59 -1.90 -4.77
CA SER A 74 8.79 -1.44 -5.48
C SER A 74 10.04 -1.61 -4.61
N VAL A 75 11.15 -2.01 -5.23
CA VAL A 75 12.46 -2.13 -4.56
C VAL A 75 13.42 -1.12 -5.15
N LEU A 76 13.93 -0.23 -4.31
CA LEU A 76 14.97 0.72 -4.65
C LEU A 76 16.24 0.38 -3.86
N ARG A 77 17.40 0.33 -4.52
CA ARG A 77 18.66 0.04 -3.83
C ARG A 77 19.90 0.65 -4.46
N ASN A 78 20.97 0.66 -3.68
CA ASN A 78 22.35 0.75 -4.14
C ASN A 78 23.20 -0.37 -3.52
N GLU A 79 24.52 -0.19 -3.44
CA GLU A 79 25.44 -1.24 -2.95
C GLU A 79 25.22 -1.62 -1.48
N SER A 80 24.74 -0.68 -0.65
CA SER A 80 24.60 -0.89 0.81
C SER A 80 23.26 -0.44 1.40
N ARG A 81 22.46 0.29 0.64
CA ARG A 81 21.18 0.86 1.06
C ARG A 81 20.04 0.34 0.22
N TRP A 82 18.89 0.16 0.85
CA TRP A 82 17.68 -0.29 0.18
C TRP A 82 16.43 0.30 0.82
N VAL A 83 15.39 0.41 0.00
CA VAL A 83 14.03 0.80 0.38
C VAL A 83 13.04 -0.12 -0.35
N LEU A 84 12.10 -0.68 0.39
CA LEU A 84 10.86 -1.23 -0.13
C LEU A 84 9.78 -0.17 -0.02
N ALA A 85 9.05 0.04 -1.11
CA ALA A 85 7.89 0.91 -1.13
C ALA A 85 6.63 0.09 -1.44
N PHE A 86 5.67 0.13 -0.53
CA PHE A 86 4.34 -0.44 -0.71
C PHE A 86 3.35 0.69 -0.96
N GLU A 87 2.83 0.75 -2.17
CA GLU A 87 1.75 1.66 -2.56
C GLU A 87 0.43 0.89 -2.57
N LEU A 88 -0.57 1.40 -1.87
CA LEU A 88 -1.93 0.85 -1.81
C LEU A 88 -2.93 1.91 -2.28
N ILE A 89 -3.80 1.52 -3.21
CA ILE A 89 -4.96 2.28 -3.67
C ILE A 89 -6.18 1.69 -2.96
N CYS A 90 -6.84 2.49 -2.14
CA CYS A 90 -7.87 2.01 -1.21
C CYS A 90 -9.00 3.02 -1.03
N TYR A 91 -10.08 2.53 -0.45
CA TYR A 91 -11.18 3.33 0.07
C TYR A 91 -11.20 3.21 1.60
N GLU A 92 -11.26 4.33 2.30
CA GLU A 92 -11.40 4.40 3.76
C GLU A 92 -12.85 4.78 4.09
N PRO A 93 -13.73 3.81 4.48
CA PRO A 93 -15.14 4.09 4.73
C PRO A 93 -15.36 5.10 5.85
N GLY A 94 -14.51 5.10 6.89
CA GLY A 94 -14.63 6.04 8.02
C GLY A 94 -14.40 7.50 7.62
N ALA A 95 -13.58 7.74 6.60
CA ALA A 95 -13.30 9.07 6.05
C ALA A 95 -14.15 9.38 4.80
N CYS A 96 -14.89 8.39 4.28
CA CYS A 96 -15.55 8.43 2.98
C CYS A 96 -14.61 8.90 1.85
N ALA A 97 -13.35 8.47 1.87
CA ALA A 97 -12.30 8.99 1.00
C ALA A 97 -11.60 7.89 0.21
N TYR A 98 -11.23 8.20 -1.04
CA TYR A 98 -10.29 7.39 -1.81
C TYR A 98 -8.87 7.83 -1.51
N GLU A 99 -8.01 6.87 -1.20
CA GLU A 99 -6.68 7.14 -0.70
C GLU A 99 -5.62 6.33 -1.44
N HIS A 100 -4.50 7.00 -1.72
CA HIS A 100 -3.22 6.38 -2.02
C HIS A 100 -2.37 6.40 -0.76
N ARG A 101 -2.15 5.23 -0.18
CA ARG A 101 -1.32 5.05 1.01
C ARG A 101 0.02 4.45 0.64
N ILE A 102 1.09 5.01 1.18
CA ILE A 102 2.46 4.62 0.88
C ILE A 102 3.15 4.26 2.19
N TRP A 103 3.78 3.09 2.25
CA TRP A 103 4.67 2.67 3.33
C TRP A 103 6.05 2.40 2.79
N LEU A 104 7.06 2.90 3.48
CA LEU A 104 8.46 2.71 3.15
C LEU A 104 9.18 2.01 4.30
N TYR A 105 9.90 0.95 3.95
CA TYR A 105 10.77 0.19 4.83
C TYR A 105 12.17 0.16 4.26
N GLY A 106 13.20 0.25 5.09
CA GLY A 106 14.56 0.21 4.58
C GLY A 106 15.61 0.56 5.62
N ASN A 107 16.85 0.15 5.36
CA ASN A 107 17.98 0.38 6.26
C ASN A 107 18.52 1.83 6.21
N CYS A 108 17.90 2.71 5.44
CA CYS A 108 18.19 4.14 5.33
C CYS A 108 16.97 5.04 5.55
N ILE A 109 15.83 4.47 5.96
CA ILE A 109 14.62 5.25 6.27
C ILE A 109 14.76 5.95 7.62
N ARG A 110 14.44 7.24 7.65
CA ARG A 110 14.40 8.03 8.90
C ARG A 110 13.25 7.53 9.78
N GLY A 111 13.56 7.09 11.00
CA GLY A 111 12.53 6.66 11.96
C GLY A 111 12.03 5.23 11.75
N GLN A 112 12.83 4.35 11.12
CA GLN A 112 12.56 2.92 10.88
C GLN A 112 11.45 2.61 9.87
N VAL A 113 10.34 3.36 9.91
CA VAL A 113 9.22 3.28 8.96
C VAL A 113 8.81 4.70 8.58
N TRP A 114 8.53 4.91 7.30
CA TRP A 114 7.94 6.16 6.83
C TRP A 114 6.64 5.85 6.09
N TRP A 115 5.63 6.70 6.27
CA TRP A 115 4.35 6.51 5.61
C TRP A 115 3.74 7.84 5.20
N ARG A 116 2.86 7.78 4.20
CA ARG A 116 2.10 8.93 3.73
C ARG A 116 0.76 8.49 3.17
N ILE A 117 -0.26 9.27 3.46
CA ILE A 117 -1.57 9.16 2.82
C ILE A 117 -1.74 10.35 1.89
N ARG A 118 -2.24 10.09 0.69
CA ARG A 118 -2.67 11.09 -0.28
C ARG A 118 -4.12 10.79 -0.62
N GLU A 119 -4.99 11.79 -0.52
CA GLU A 119 -6.31 11.68 -1.13
C GLU A 119 -6.18 11.62 -2.65
N LEU A 120 -6.93 10.74 -3.30
CA LEU A 120 -6.94 10.65 -4.75
C LEU A 120 -7.70 11.84 -5.35
N PRO A 121 -7.26 12.38 -6.51
CA PRO A 121 -7.93 13.49 -7.18
C PRO A 121 -9.18 13.00 -7.94
N ILE A 122 -10.05 12.25 -7.26
CA ILE A 122 -11.35 11.78 -7.77
C ILE A 122 -12.47 12.48 -7.00
N PRO A 123 -12.59 13.82 -7.07
CA PRO A 123 -13.76 14.49 -6.54
C PRO A 123 -14.98 14.06 -7.33
N ILE A 124 -15.92 13.44 -6.64
CA ILE A 124 -17.20 13.02 -7.21
C ILE A 124 -18.19 14.17 -6.97
N TYR A 125 -18.77 14.69 -8.05
CA TYR A 125 -19.39 16.04 -8.06
C TYR A 125 -20.89 16.09 -7.80
N GLU A 126 -21.53 15.00 -7.42
CA GLU A 126 -22.95 15.05 -7.14
C GLU A 126 -23.21 15.39 -5.67
N GLU A 127 -23.89 16.52 -5.46
CA GLU A 127 -24.36 17.03 -4.15
C GLU A 127 -25.30 16.04 -3.41
N HIS A 128 -25.55 14.87 -4.02
CA HIS A 128 -26.44 13.81 -3.58
C HIS A 128 -25.82 12.40 -3.73
N LEU A 129 -24.49 12.27 -3.83
CA LEU A 129 -23.85 10.94 -3.90
C LEU A 129 -24.03 10.11 -2.64
N TRP A 130 -24.33 10.78 -1.54
CA TRP A 130 -24.64 10.12 -0.30
C TRP A 130 -26.08 10.45 0.02
N ASP A 131 -26.90 9.43 0.17
CA ASP A 131 -28.21 9.59 0.78
C ASP A 131 -27.99 10.03 2.23
N ASN A 132 -28.24 11.30 2.54
CA ASN A 132 -28.05 11.83 3.89
C ASN A 132 -28.96 11.16 4.95
N THR A 133 -29.97 10.40 4.52
CA THR A 133 -30.89 9.65 5.39
C THR A 133 -30.38 8.24 5.65
N THR A 134 -29.92 7.54 4.61
CA THR A 134 -29.53 6.12 4.69
C THR A 134 -28.02 5.90 4.76
N GLY A 135 -27.22 6.91 4.41
CA GLY A 135 -25.77 6.80 4.24
C GLY A 135 -25.34 6.04 2.98
N ALA A 136 -26.28 5.71 2.08
CA ALA A 136 -25.99 4.93 0.88
C ALA A 136 -25.26 5.76 -0.18
N PHE A 137 -24.36 5.13 -0.93
CA PHE A 137 -23.71 5.72 -2.08
C PHE A 137 -24.64 5.64 -3.31
N LEU A 138 -25.01 6.78 -3.89
CA LEU A 138 -26.10 6.92 -4.85
C LEU A 138 -25.64 6.99 -6.31
N MET A 139 -24.42 6.53 -6.62
CA MET A 139 -23.91 6.56 -8.00
C MET A 139 -24.52 5.45 -8.87
N PRO A 140 -25.06 5.76 -10.06
CA PRO A 140 -25.52 4.76 -10.99
C PRO A 140 -24.36 3.94 -11.57
N ARG A 141 -24.50 2.61 -11.61
CA ARG A 141 -23.49 1.73 -12.24
C ARG A 141 -23.51 1.79 -13.76
N ASP A 142 -24.64 2.09 -14.40
CA ASP A 142 -24.76 2.19 -15.86
C ASP A 142 -24.33 3.57 -16.42
N HIS A 143 -24.10 4.55 -15.55
CA HIS A 143 -23.62 5.87 -15.92
C HIS A 143 -22.75 6.47 -14.81
N ILE A 144 -21.44 6.34 -14.98
CA ILE A 144 -20.44 6.88 -14.06
C ILE A 144 -19.96 8.22 -14.59
N ARG A 145 -20.04 9.25 -13.75
CA ARG A 145 -19.52 10.59 -14.06
C ARG A 145 -18.65 11.08 -12.91
N ILE A 146 -17.37 11.25 -13.17
CA ILE A 146 -16.39 11.69 -12.17
C ILE A 146 -15.62 12.90 -12.69
N ARG A 147 -15.06 13.70 -11.78
CA ARG A 147 -13.96 14.59 -12.15
C ARG A 147 -12.66 13.90 -11.77
N TYR A 148 -11.75 13.85 -12.74
CA TYR A 148 -10.40 13.34 -12.55
C TYR A 148 -9.44 14.42 -13.05
N ASP A 149 -8.62 14.95 -12.15
CA ASP A 149 -7.90 16.21 -12.34
C ASP A 149 -8.85 17.36 -12.74
N ASP A 150 -8.53 18.07 -13.82
CA ASP A 150 -9.34 19.16 -14.38
C ASP A 150 -10.30 18.68 -15.50
N GLN A 151 -10.51 17.36 -15.63
CA GLN A 151 -11.35 16.76 -16.66
C GLN A 151 -12.57 16.06 -16.08
N ILE A 152 -13.68 16.10 -16.82
CA ILE A 152 -14.86 15.31 -16.53
C ILE A 152 -14.76 14.04 -17.37
N LEU A 153 -14.80 12.89 -16.71
CA LEU A 153 -14.83 11.59 -17.36
C LEU A 153 -16.23 10.99 -17.18
N GLU A 154 -16.78 10.48 -18.27
CA GLU A 154 -18.09 9.83 -18.31
C GLU A 154 -17.93 8.43 -18.90
N PHE A 155 -18.54 7.45 -18.25
CA PHE A 155 -18.51 6.05 -18.65
C PHE A 155 -19.93 5.47 -18.62
N SER A 156 -20.19 4.51 -19.50
CA SER A 156 -21.38 3.65 -19.46
C SER A 156 -20.92 2.19 -19.42
N PRO A 157 -20.47 1.70 -18.25
CA PRO A 157 -19.89 0.38 -18.13
C PRO A 157 -20.87 -0.73 -18.48
N THR A 158 -20.39 -1.77 -19.14
CA THR A 158 -21.15 -3.00 -19.38
C THR A 158 -20.88 -4.04 -18.28
N PRO A 159 -21.77 -5.04 -18.09
CA PRO A 159 -21.51 -6.15 -17.18
C PRO A 159 -20.20 -6.90 -17.47
N ALA A 160 -19.79 -7.00 -18.73
CA ALA A 160 -18.53 -7.63 -19.13
C ALA A 160 -17.30 -6.80 -18.67
N GLU A 161 -17.39 -5.47 -18.72
CA GLU A 161 -16.34 -4.59 -18.22
C GLU A 161 -16.20 -4.69 -16.69
N TYR A 162 -17.32 -4.79 -15.97
CA TYR A 162 -17.27 -5.04 -14.52
C TYR A 162 -16.60 -6.38 -14.19
N ALA A 163 -16.96 -7.45 -14.90
CA ALA A 163 -16.34 -8.75 -14.73
C ALA A 163 -14.82 -8.70 -15.04
N ALA A 164 -14.42 -7.99 -16.10
CA ALA A 164 -13.02 -7.79 -16.45
C ALA A 164 -12.23 -6.99 -15.39
N ALA A 165 -12.91 -6.08 -14.68
CA ALA A 165 -12.35 -5.37 -13.52
C ALA A 165 -12.38 -6.19 -12.22
N GLY A 166 -12.84 -7.45 -12.26
CA GLY A 166 -12.96 -8.32 -11.09
C GLY A 166 -14.11 -7.94 -10.15
N ILE A 167 -15.08 -7.16 -10.63
CA ILE A 167 -16.24 -6.71 -9.86
C ILE A 167 -17.39 -7.69 -10.09
N LEU A 168 -17.83 -8.33 -9.01
CA LEU A 168 -18.95 -9.25 -9.01
C LEU A 168 -20.06 -8.71 -8.11
N PHE A 169 -21.22 -8.41 -8.70
CA PHE A 169 -22.36 -7.93 -7.95
C PHE A 169 -23.07 -9.10 -7.25
N PRO A 170 -23.34 -9.00 -5.93
CA PRO A 170 -24.14 -9.98 -5.20
C PRO A 170 -25.51 -10.18 -5.86
N PRO A 171 -26.13 -11.37 -5.80
CA PRO A 171 -27.50 -11.58 -6.30
C PRO A 171 -28.51 -10.53 -5.80
N GLU A 172 -28.35 -10.08 -4.56
CA GLU A 172 -29.18 -9.07 -3.90
C GLU A 172 -29.00 -7.66 -4.51
N ARG A 173 -27.89 -7.39 -5.19
CA ARG A 173 -27.59 -6.12 -5.88
C ARG A 173 -27.58 -6.24 -7.41
N GLN A 174 -27.88 -7.42 -7.96
CA GLN A 174 -28.00 -7.57 -9.41
C GLN A 174 -29.15 -6.74 -10.01
N HIS A 175 -30.21 -6.51 -9.22
CA HIS A 175 -31.40 -5.78 -9.64
C HIS A 175 -31.39 -4.30 -9.24
N THR A 176 -30.44 -3.88 -8.41
CA THR A 176 -30.17 -2.47 -8.12
C THR A 176 -29.23 -1.90 -9.18
N ASN A 177 -29.27 -0.58 -9.38
CA ASN A 177 -28.40 0.10 -10.34
C ASN A 177 -27.34 0.96 -9.64
N ASP A 178 -26.99 0.62 -8.41
CA ASP A 178 -26.00 1.31 -7.58
C ASP A 178 -24.62 0.64 -7.72
N ILE A 179 -23.57 1.46 -7.71
CA ILE A 179 -22.19 1.01 -7.52
C ILE A 179 -21.72 1.46 -6.13
N GLU A 180 -20.93 0.66 -5.45
CA GLU A 180 -20.29 1.02 -4.17
C GLU A 180 -18.95 1.74 -4.40
N PRO A 181 -18.44 2.51 -3.44
CA PRO A 181 -17.18 3.24 -3.60
C PRO A 181 -16.00 2.35 -3.98
N LEU A 182 -15.88 1.17 -3.35
CA LEU A 182 -14.79 0.24 -3.63
C LEU A 182 -14.89 -0.36 -5.05
N GLU A 183 -16.11 -0.68 -5.48
CA GLU A 183 -16.40 -1.17 -6.85
C GLU A 183 -16.09 -0.09 -7.88
N LEU A 184 -16.44 1.17 -7.60
CA LEU A 184 -16.09 2.30 -8.46
C LEU A 184 -14.57 2.43 -8.59
N LEU A 185 -13.84 2.41 -7.46
CA LEU A 185 -12.40 2.54 -7.47
C LEU A 185 -11.73 1.40 -8.26
N ALA A 186 -12.19 0.16 -8.09
CA ALA A 186 -11.75 -0.99 -8.87
C ALA A 186 -12.00 -0.83 -10.37
N TYR A 187 -13.20 -0.37 -10.74
CA TYR A 187 -13.54 -0.11 -12.14
C TYR A 187 -12.63 0.96 -12.73
N LEU A 188 -12.37 2.05 -12.00
CA LEU A 188 -11.51 3.14 -12.46
C LEU A 188 -10.04 2.69 -12.58
N CYS A 189 -9.53 1.90 -11.64
CA CYS A 189 -8.22 1.27 -11.74
C CYS A 189 -8.11 0.45 -13.04
N TRP A 190 -9.08 -0.42 -13.32
CA TRP A 190 -9.07 -1.21 -14.54
C TRP A 190 -9.20 -0.34 -15.80
N LYS A 191 -10.22 0.53 -15.85
CA LYS A 191 -10.60 1.31 -17.03
C LYS A 191 -9.52 2.32 -17.45
N LEU A 192 -8.83 2.90 -16.47
CA LEU A 192 -7.81 3.93 -16.68
C LEU A 192 -6.38 3.37 -16.58
N ASN A 193 -6.22 2.04 -16.50
CA ASN A 193 -4.93 1.36 -16.39
C ASN A 193 -4.09 1.82 -15.18
N SER A 194 -4.71 1.79 -14.01
CA SER A 194 -4.15 2.06 -12.68
C SER A 194 -3.47 3.42 -12.56
N PRO A 195 -4.19 4.52 -12.81
CA PRO A 195 -3.59 5.85 -12.96
C PRO A 195 -3.16 6.47 -11.61
N PHE A 196 -3.55 5.86 -10.49
CA PHE A 196 -3.44 6.45 -9.15
C PHE A 196 -2.10 6.18 -8.46
N PHE A 197 -1.30 5.27 -9.00
CA PHE A 197 0.05 5.03 -8.53
C PHE A 197 0.97 6.19 -8.86
N LEU A 198 2.05 6.35 -8.07
CA LEU A 198 3.05 7.36 -8.39
C LEU A 198 3.70 7.04 -9.74
N SER A 199 4.02 8.09 -10.50
CA SER A 199 5.03 7.93 -11.54
C SER A 199 6.37 7.51 -10.92
N ARG A 200 7.27 6.98 -11.74
CA ARG A 200 8.62 6.62 -11.27
C ARG A 200 9.33 7.81 -10.60
N GLU A 201 9.25 8.99 -11.21
CA GLU A 201 9.89 10.20 -10.69
C GLU A 201 9.30 10.63 -9.35
N GLU A 202 7.98 10.59 -9.20
CA GLU A 202 7.32 10.90 -7.92
C GLU A 202 7.65 9.88 -6.82
N LEU A 203 7.75 8.59 -7.16
CA LEU A 203 8.15 7.54 -6.22
C LEU A 203 9.59 7.75 -5.76
N GLU A 204 10.52 7.96 -6.69
CA GLU A 204 11.93 8.26 -6.37
C GLU A 204 12.05 9.55 -5.54
N GLY A 205 11.24 10.57 -5.83
CA GLY A 205 11.14 11.79 -5.02
C GLY A 205 10.63 11.52 -3.61
N THR A 206 9.57 10.73 -3.47
CA THR A 206 9.00 10.34 -2.18
C THR A 206 10.01 9.56 -1.33
N VAL A 207 10.75 8.64 -1.94
CA VAL A 207 11.82 7.90 -1.27
C VAL A 207 12.95 8.84 -0.84
N ARG A 208 13.36 9.80 -1.68
CA ARG A 208 14.39 10.78 -1.36
C ARG A 208 14.03 11.63 -0.13
N ASP A 209 12.76 11.99 0.02
CA ASP A 209 12.28 12.76 1.17
C ASP A 209 12.30 11.94 2.48
N ALA A 210 12.23 10.61 2.39
CA ALA A 210 12.15 9.69 3.53
C ALA A 210 13.51 9.18 4.01
N VAL A 211 14.58 9.29 3.21
CA VAL A 211 15.92 8.76 3.52
C VAL A 211 16.89 9.83 3.99
N ASP A 212 17.99 9.43 4.65
CA ASP A 212 19.07 10.33 5.03
C ASP A 212 19.82 10.92 3.82
N GLU A 213 20.30 12.16 3.92
CA GLU A 213 21.05 12.84 2.83
C GLU A 213 22.30 12.04 2.40
N GLU A 214 22.89 11.27 3.32
CA GLU A 214 24.07 10.43 3.07
C GLU A 214 23.75 9.10 2.34
N THR A 215 22.48 8.81 2.06
CA THR A 215 22.03 7.52 1.47
C THR A 215 22.61 7.29 0.06
N GLY A 216 22.92 8.38 -0.65
CA GLY A 216 23.30 8.32 -2.06
C GLY A 216 22.12 8.04 -2.98
N ASP A 217 22.41 7.79 -4.25
CA ASP A 217 21.40 7.51 -5.26
C ASP A 217 20.86 6.08 -5.11
N LEU A 218 19.55 5.93 -4.99
CA LEU A 218 18.85 4.64 -4.95
C LEU A 218 18.18 4.41 -6.29
N LYS A 219 18.42 3.24 -6.89
CA LYS A 219 17.84 2.89 -8.19
C LYS A 219 16.66 1.95 -7.98
N LEU A 220 15.53 2.24 -8.62
CA LEU A 220 14.44 1.28 -8.78
C LEU A 220 14.94 0.08 -9.59
N ILE A 221 15.01 -1.09 -8.97
CA ILE A 221 15.48 -2.34 -9.59
C ILE A 221 14.35 -3.33 -9.87
N PHE A 222 13.23 -3.20 -9.17
CA PHE A 222 12.13 -4.15 -9.26
C PHE A 222 10.81 -3.48 -8.88
N GLN A 223 9.73 -3.89 -9.55
CA GLN A 223 8.37 -3.46 -9.26
C GLN A 223 7.39 -4.58 -9.63
N THR A 224 6.41 -4.84 -8.76
CA THR A 224 5.39 -5.87 -8.97
C THR A 224 4.05 -5.47 -8.34
N ARG A 225 2.96 -6.05 -8.84
CA ARG A 225 1.62 -6.01 -8.19
C ARG A 225 1.30 -7.30 -7.43
N GLU A 226 2.17 -8.28 -7.52
CA GLU A 226 2.01 -9.60 -6.95
C GLU A 226 3.03 -9.77 -5.86
N TRP A 227 2.57 -9.85 -4.61
CA TRP A 227 3.41 -10.20 -3.47
C TRP A 227 2.60 -10.96 -2.42
N GLN A 228 3.31 -11.57 -1.48
CA GLN A 228 2.72 -12.21 -0.32
C GLN A 228 2.75 -11.23 0.85
N HIS A 229 1.59 -10.98 1.42
CA HIS A 229 1.40 -10.09 2.56
C HIS A 229 1.20 -10.90 3.86
N PRO A 230 1.85 -10.55 4.99
CA PRO A 230 1.68 -11.27 6.25
C PRO A 230 0.28 -11.15 6.86
N ASN A 231 -0.28 -12.25 7.36
CA ASN A 231 -1.47 -12.21 8.18
C ASN A 231 -1.11 -11.83 9.64
N PHE A 232 -1.17 -10.55 9.95
CA PHE A 232 -0.79 -10.06 11.28
C PHE A 232 -1.78 -10.46 12.38
N ASP A 233 -3.04 -10.77 12.04
CA ASP A 233 -4.02 -11.31 13.00
C ASP A 233 -3.66 -12.73 13.45
N GLU A 234 -2.92 -13.46 12.63
CA GLU A 234 -2.40 -14.80 12.92
C GLU A 234 -0.96 -14.80 13.43
N GLU A 235 -0.42 -13.62 13.80
CA GLU A 235 0.96 -13.44 14.26
C GLU A 235 2.02 -13.90 13.25
N GLU A 236 1.71 -13.89 11.94
CA GLU A 236 2.68 -14.22 10.91
C GLU A 236 3.76 -13.12 10.80
N HIS A 237 5.02 -13.56 10.83
CA HIS A 237 6.16 -12.68 10.61
C HIS A 237 6.59 -12.67 9.13
N PRO A 238 7.03 -11.53 8.59
CA PRO A 238 7.58 -11.45 7.24
C PRO A 238 8.63 -12.53 6.92
N SER A 239 9.54 -12.82 7.85
CA SER A 239 10.59 -13.84 7.65
C SER A 239 10.09 -15.28 7.53
N GLN A 240 8.84 -15.56 7.90
CA GLN A 240 8.22 -16.87 7.77
C GLN A 240 7.62 -17.10 6.39
N LEU A 241 7.45 -16.04 5.60
CA LEU A 241 6.74 -16.08 4.32
C LEU A 241 7.70 -16.32 3.16
N PRO A 242 7.51 -17.38 2.35
CA PRO A 242 8.39 -17.68 1.23
C PRO A 242 8.51 -16.52 0.22
N GLY A 243 7.42 -15.81 -0.07
CA GLY A 243 7.44 -14.65 -0.98
C GLY A 243 8.29 -13.50 -0.45
N ILE A 244 8.30 -13.27 0.86
CA ILE A 244 9.15 -12.25 1.49
C ILE A 244 10.61 -12.70 1.58
N GLN A 245 10.87 -13.99 1.76
CA GLN A 245 12.23 -14.53 1.68
C GLN A 245 12.84 -14.31 0.29
N LEU A 246 12.07 -14.55 -0.79
CA LEU A 246 12.48 -14.21 -2.15
C LEU A 246 12.71 -12.71 -2.32
N LEU A 247 11.87 -11.87 -1.71
CA LEU A 247 12.04 -10.42 -1.74
C LEU A 247 13.36 -10.00 -1.07
N ALA A 248 13.68 -10.58 0.08
CA ALA A 248 14.93 -10.32 0.78
C ALA A 248 16.15 -10.76 -0.04
N HIS A 249 16.07 -11.91 -0.71
CA HIS A 249 17.10 -12.37 -1.64
C HIS A 249 17.28 -11.38 -2.80
N LEU A 250 16.20 -10.95 -3.44
CA LEU A 250 16.20 -9.93 -4.50
C LEU A 250 16.83 -8.61 -4.01
N VAL A 251 16.48 -8.15 -2.80
CA VAL A 251 17.05 -6.93 -2.23
C VAL A 251 18.55 -7.07 -2.01
N ALA A 252 19.01 -8.20 -1.47
CA ALA A 252 20.42 -8.46 -1.18
C ALA A 252 21.27 -8.60 -2.45
N THR A 253 20.83 -9.38 -3.43
CA THR A 253 21.57 -9.65 -4.66
C THR A 253 21.38 -8.56 -5.71
N GLY A 254 20.20 -7.96 -5.75
CA GLY A 254 19.82 -6.97 -6.75
C GLY A 254 19.41 -7.60 -8.07
N GLU A 255 19.11 -8.89 -8.07
CA GLU A 255 18.75 -9.69 -9.24
C GLU A 255 17.23 -9.89 -9.31
N PRO A 256 16.50 -9.16 -10.19
CA PRO A 256 15.04 -9.28 -10.28
C PRO A 256 14.54 -10.66 -10.70
N ALA A 257 15.36 -11.42 -11.44
CA ALA A 257 15.04 -12.77 -11.92
C ALA A 257 14.77 -13.77 -10.78
N VAL A 258 15.24 -13.49 -9.55
CA VAL A 258 14.88 -14.26 -8.35
C VAL A 258 13.36 -14.36 -8.19
N TRP A 259 12.63 -13.31 -8.56
CA TRP A 259 11.17 -13.24 -8.40
C TRP A 259 10.41 -14.22 -9.29
N GLU A 260 11.03 -14.75 -10.35
CA GLU A 260 10.43 -15.79 -11.21
C GLU A 260 10.19 -17.10 -10.46
N GLN A 261 10.77 -17.26 -9.26
CA GLN A 261 10.56 -18.38 -8.36
C GLN A 261 9.33 -18.22 -7.46
N LEU A 262 8.66 -17.06 -7.50
CA LEU A 262 7.46 -16.82 -6.71
C LEU A 262 6.35 -17.77 -7.16
N ASP A 263 5.84 -18.56 -6.22
CA ASP A 263 4.64 -19.37 -6.47
C ASP A 263 3.40 -18.46 -6.53
N PRO A 264 2.63 -18.48 -7.64
CA PRO A 264 1.40 -17.72 -7.74
C PRO A 264 0.38 -18.02 -6.64
N GLU A 265 0.42 -19.21 -6.03
CA GLU A 265 -0.47 -19.59 -4.92
C GLU A 265 -0.17 -18.81 -3.62
N TRP A 266 1.04 -18.26 -3.47
CA TRP A 266 1.39 -17.45 -2.29
C TRP A 266 0.90 -16.01 -2.39
N VAL A 267 0.59 -15.54 -3.61
CA VAL A 267 0.13 -14.17 -3.84
C VAL A 267 -1.27 -14.00 -3.24
N ASN A 268 -1.41 -13.02 -2.35
CA ASN A 268 -2.67 -12.69 -1.68
C ASN A 268 -3.09 -11.22 -1.88
N THR A 269 -2.43 -10.49 -2.78
CA THR A 269 -2.64 -9.05 -3.01
C THR A 269 -3.50 -8.75 -4.22
N ARG A 270 -4.09 -9.76 -4.87
CA ARG A 270 -5.00 -9.56 -6.00
C ARG A 270 -6.36 -9.11 -5.49
N PHE A 271 -6.93 -8.06 -6.08
CA PHE A 271 -8.23 -7.49 -5.67
C PHE A 271 -9.32 -8.54 -5.50
N ALA A 272 -9.47 -9.44 -6.49
CA ALA A 272 -10.48 -10.48 -6.44
C ALA A 272 -10.34 -11.40 -5.20
N GLN A 273 -9.10 -11.70 -4.79
CA GLN A 273 -8.85 -12.48 -3.58
C GLN A 273 -9.14 -11.67 -2.31
N VAL A 274 -8.81 -10.38 -2.30
CA VAL A 274 -9.10 -9.46 -1.19
C VAL A 274 -10.62 -9.30 -1.01
N VAL A 275 -11.36 -9.08 -2.10
CA VAL A 275 -12.82 -8.99 -2.08
C VAL A 275 -13.45 -10.31 -1.65
N GLN A 276 -12.93 -11.45 -2.11
CA GLN A 276 -13.44 -12.76 -1.71
C GLN A 276 -13.22 -13.04 -0.21
N ARG A 277 -12.04 -12.70 0.32
CA ARG A 277 -11.70 -12.91 1.74
C ARG A 277 -12.45 -11.96 2.65
N ASN A 278 -12.61 -10.71 2.22
CA ASN A 278 -13.24 -9.66 2.99
C ASN A 278 -14.72 -9.47 2.63
N TRP A 279 -15.32 -10.41 1.89
CA TRP A 279 -16.67 -10.26 1.34
C TRP A 279 -17.70 -9.93 2.42
N GLU A 280 -17.64 -10.61 3.57
CA GLU A 280 -18.57 -10.38 4.68
C GLU A 280 -18.37 -9.03 5.37
N PHE A 281 -17.18 -8.44 5.27
CA PHE A 281 -16.87 -7.11 5.80
C PHE A 281 -17.19 -6.00 4.80
N ILE A 282 -16.96 -6.26 3.51
CA ILE A 282 -17.23 -5.31 2.42
C ILE A 282 -18.74 -5.25 2.15
N TYR A 283 -19.42 -6.41 2.19
CA TYR A 283 -20.86 -6.56 1.98
C TYR A 283 -21.49 -7.31 3.15
N PRO A 284 -21.63 -6.67 4.33
CA PRO A 284 -22.29 -7.32 5.46
C PRO A 284 -23.71 -7.71 5.06
N PRO A 285 -24.15 -8.94 5.37
CA PRO A 285 -25.49 -9.38 5.00
C PRO A 285 -26.53 -8.47 5.65
N SER A 286 -27.55 -8.08 4.87
CA SER A 286 -28.62 -7.18 5.32
C SER A 286 -29.44 -7.74 6.48
N HIS A 287 -29.35 -9.05 6.72
CA HIS A 287 -29.80 -9.73 7.93
C HIS A 287 -28.68 -10.64 8.46
N PRO A 288 -28.31 -10.56 9.74
CA PRO A 288 -27.35 -11.51 10.31
C PRO A 288 -27.91 -12.94 10.14
N PRO A 289 -27.08 -13.94 9.77
CA PRO A 289 -27.53 -15.31 9.64
C PRO A 289 -28.20 -15.74 10.95
N SER A 290 -29.35 -16.38 10.84
CA SER A 290 -30.03 -16.92 12.02
C SER A 290 -29.07 -17.90 12.72
N MET A 291 -28.93 -17.79 14.05
CA MET A 291 -27.99 -18.60 14.82
C MET A 291 -28.27 -20.10 14.60
N GLY A 292 -27.51 -20.74 13.69
CA GLY A 292 -27.70 -22.14 13.32
C GLY A 292 -27.35 -22.47 11.87
N GLU A 293 -27.27 -21.49 10.97
CA GLU A 293 -26.87 -21.72 9.58
C GLU A 293 -25.44 -21.20 9.36
N SER A 294 -24.48 -22.11 9.19
CA SER A 294 -23.19 -21.74 8.58
C SER A 294 -23.48 -21.35 7.13
N PRO A 295 -23.15 -20.13 6.70
CA PRO A 295 -23.43 -19.74 5.34
C PRO A 295 -22.56 -20.58 4.39
N VAL A 296 -23.21 -21.29 3.48
CA VAL A 296 -22.55 -22.00 2.39
C VAL A 296 -22.46 -21.01 1.23
N TYR A 297 -21.35 -20.26 1.18
CA TYR A 297 -21.06 -19.45 0.01
C TYR A 297 -20.39 -20.33 -1.05
N LEU A 298 -20.93 -20.26 -2.27
CA LEU A 298 -20.30 -20.84 -3.45
C LEU A 298 -18.96 -20.13 -3.66
N LEU A 299 -17.89 -20.72 -3.12
CA LEU A 299 -16.55 -20.50 -3.60
C LEU A 299 -16.57 -20.88 -5.09
N LEU A 300 -16.74 -19.90 -5.97
CA LEU A 300 -16.46 -20.12 -7.38
C LEU A 300 -14.96 -20.38 -7.45
N PRO A 301 -14.52 -21.57 -7.90
CA PRO A 301 -13.10 -21.82 -8.09
C PRO A 301 -12.61 -20.83 -9.15
N PHE A 302 -11.67 -19.97 -8.77
CA PHE A 302 -10.93 -19.16 -9.70
C PHE A 302 -10.08 -20.12 -10.53
N SER A 303 -10.40 -20.30 -11.80
CA SER A 303 -9.52 -20.96 -12.76
C SER A 303 -8.61 -19.90 -13.36
N PRO A 304 -7.28 -19.96 -13.17
CA PRO A 304 -6.33 -19.04 -13.81
C PRO A 304 -6.39 -19.07 -15.34
N ASP A 305 -7.00 -20.10 -15.93
CA ASP A 305 -6.95 -20.40 -17.37
C ASP A 305 -8.01 -19.68 -18.23
N GLU A 306 -8.87 -18.82 -17.66
CA GLU A 306 -9.95 -18.14 -18.41
C GLU A 306 -9.64 -16.67 -18.77
N TRP A 307 -8.36 -16.32 -18.96
CA TRP A 307 -8.01 -15.19 -19.81
C TRP A 307 -8.03 -15.68 -21.26
N GLU A 308 -9.21 -15.74 -21.88
CA GLU A 308 -9.27 -15.80 -23.34
C GLU A 308 -8.56 -14.57 -23.89
N GLU A 309 -7.48 -14.80 -24.65
CA GLU A 309 -6.87 -13.76 -25.48
C GLU A 309 -7.99 -13.09 -26.27
N VAL A 310 -8.20 -11.79 -26.04
CA VAL A 310 -9.07 -10.97 -26.88
C VAL A 310 -8.58 -11.16 -28.32
N PRO A 311 -9.40 -11.73 -29.24
CA PRO A 311 -8.94 -11.95 -30.59
C PRO A 311 -8.55 -10.61 -31.18
N ALA A 312 -7.31 -10.52 -31.67
CA ALA A 312 -6.83 -9.35 -32.38
C ALA A 312 -7.86 -8.97 -33.45
N GLU A 313 -8.32 -7.71 -33.42
CA GLU A 313 -9.17 -7.15 -34.45
C GLU A 313 -8.51 -7.42 -35.80
N ASN A 314 -9.14 -8.25 -36.62
CA ASN A 314 -8.75 -8.42 -38.00
C ASN A 314 -8.98 -7.09 -38.70
N ASP A 315 -7.88 -6.41 -39.00
CA ASP A 315 -7.80 -5.31 -39.94
C ASP A 315 -8.26 -5.82 -41.33
N GLU A 316 -9.57 -5.85 -41.56
CA GLU A 316 -10.13 -6.00 -42.91
C GLU A 316 -9.98 -4.66 -43.65
N SER A 317 -8.75 -4.39 -44.11
CA SER A 317 -8.49 -3.55 -45.26
C SER A 317 -7.81 -4.38 -46.35
N ASN A 318 -8.62 -4.85 -47.31
CA ASN A 318 -8.32 -4.98 -48.75
C ASN A 318 -9.31 -5.97 -49.41
N GLU A 319 -10.33 -5.44 -50.08
CA GLU A 319 -10.44 -5.42 -51.56
C GLU A 319 -11.61 -4.54 -52.03
#